data_AF-A0A0F9LHH3-F1
#
_entry.id   AF-A0A0F9LHH3-F1
#
_cell.length_a   1.000
_cell.length_b   1.000
_cell.length_c   1.000
_cell.angle_alpha   90.00
_cell.angle_beta   90.00
_cell.angle_gamma   90.00
#
_symmetry.space_group_name_H-M   'P 1'
#
loop_
_entity.id
_entity.type
_entity.pdbx_description
1 polymer ?
#
loop_
_entity_poly.entity_id
_entity_poly.type
_entity_poly.pdbx_seq_one_letter_code
_entity_poly.pdbx_strand_id
1 'polypeptide(L)'
;MTEINSFQGEYKFLSNFFLCDINYNGRTYPSAEHAFQAQKSLKQMDQRKIARLDNPGHAKRAGRKLKIRPDWDKIKLDIMKAILEVKFKGPELGQKLMNTSPAKLIEGNNWNDTYWGICKGQGLNNLGIILMSIRDSLEYNQMSTTELLVQLALGTFDPYDLAALVHASKDPSVLTATAKYFVGIKVGSDGAIADGAYADTILNAFIANENTPPLVKEYVMLARQIKNLENCKRDKLTKKASHYYNVAKEPLQRNLDRIHSLLFED
;
A
#
# COMPACT_ATOMS: atom_id res chain seq x y z
N MET A 1 0.67 -2.41 -21.99
CA MET A 1 0.72 -2.90 -20.61
C MET A 1 -0.25 -4.07 -20.52
N THR A 2 0.20 -5.23 -20.06
CA THR A 2 -0.64 -6.44 -19.96
C THR A 2 -1.65 -6.25 -18.83
N GLU A 3 -2.89 -6.71 -19.01
CA GLU A 3 -3.97 -6.51 -18.03
C GLU A 3 -4.71 -7.82 -17.79
N ILE A 4 -4.95 -8.15 -16.52
CA ILE A 4 -5.87 -9.20 -16.10
C ILE A 4 -7.15 -8.50 -15.66
N ASN A 5 -8.13 -8.45 -16.56
CA ASN A 5 -9.32 -7.61 -16.41
C ASN A 5 -10.50 -8.28 -15.68
N SER A 6 -10.39 -9.55 -15.30
CA SER A 6 -11.38 -10.25 -14.48
C SER A 6 -10.76 -11.43 -13.74
N PHE A 7 -11.25 -11.72 -12.54
CA PHE A 7 -10.73 -12.82 -11.70
C PHE A 7 -11.54 -14.10 -11.92
N GLN A 8 -11.50 -14.61 -13.14
CA GLN A 8 -12.18 -15.83 -13.58
C GLN A 8 -11.17 -16.79 -14.23
N GLY A 9 -11.62 -18.01 -14.54
CA GLY A 9 -10.78 -19.04 -15.16
C GLY A 9 -9.53 -19.32 -14.35
N GLU A 10 -8.36 -19.23 -14.98
CA GLU A 10 -7.06 -19.41 -14.34
C GLU A 10 -6.76 -18.37 -13.24
N TYR A 11 -7.34 -17.17 -13.33
CA TYR A 11 -7.15 -16.07 -12.37
C TYR A 11 -8.19 -16.08 -11.24
N LYS A 12 -9.03 -17.12 -11.15
CA LYS A 12 -10.06 -17.24 -10.11
C LYS A 12 -9.48 -17.17 -8.69
N PHE A 13 -8.23 -17.58 -8.51
CA PHE A 13 -7.53 -17.51 -7.22
C PHE A 13 -7.35 -16.07 -6.70
N LEU A 14 -7.42 -15.05 -7.55
CA LEU A 14 -7.37 -13.64 -7.14
C LEU A 14 -8.66 -13.20 -6.43
N SER A 15 -9.81 -13.79 -6.77
CA SER A 15 -11.12 -13.41 -6.21
C SER A 15 -11.25 -13.73 -4.72
N ASN A 16 -11.98 -12.88 -3.99
CA ASN A 16 -12.39 -13.14 -2.59
C ASN A 16 -13.33 -14.34 -2.45
N PHE A 17 -13.94 -14.78 -3.56
CA PHE A 17 -14.83 -15.93 -3.64
C PHE A 17 -14.07 -17.24 -3.90
N PHE A 18 -12.75 -17.20 -4.08
CA PHE A 18 -11.94 -18.41 -4.14
C PHE A 18 -11.93 -19.11 -2.78
N LEU A 19 -12.26 -20.41 -2.78
CA LEU A 19 -12.27 -21.23 -1.57
C LEU A 19 -10.83 -21.57 -1.18
N CYS A 20 -10.44 -21.09 -0.01
CA CYS A 20 -9.15 -21.37 0.64
C CYS A 20 -9.29 -21.00 2.11
N ASP A 21 -8.73 -21.82 3.00
CA ASP A 21 -8.83 -21.59 4.43
C ASP A 21 -7.97 -20.37 4.83
N ILE A 22 -8.64 -19.37 5.40
CA ILE A 22 -8.02 -18.13 5.89
C ILE A 22 -8.04 -18.13 7.41
N ASN A 23 -6.86 -18.21 8.04
CA ASN A 23 -6.70 -18.10 9.49
C ASN A 23 -6.55 -16.64 9.90
N TYR A 24 -7.65 -16.00 10.31
CA TYR A 24 -7.69 -14.58 10.65
C TYR A 24 -8.33 -14.34 12.01
N ASN A 25 -7.67 -13.54 12.87
CA ASN A 25 -8.10 -13.25 14.25
C ASN A 25 -8.47 -14.50 15.07
N GLY A 26 -7.63 -15.54 14.98
CA GLY A 26 -7.83 -16.80 15.71
C GLY A 26 -9.00 -17.66 15.23
N ARG A 27 -9.52 -17.39 14.02
CA ARG A 27 -10.58 -18.19 13.39
C ARG A 27 -10.25 -18.53 11.94
N THR A 28 -10.56 -19.76 11.55
CA THR A 28 -10.49 -20.20 10.15
C THR A 28 -11.78 -19.85 9.43
N TYR A 29 -11.64 -19.27 8.24
CA TYR A 29 -12.73 -18.91 7.35
C TYR A 29 -12.55 -19.61 5.99
N PRO A 30 -13.61 -20.15 5.36
CA PRO A 30 -13.48 -20.89 4.09
C PRO A 30 -13.08 -20.05 2.86
N SER A 31 -13.10 -18.72 2.98
CA SER A 31 -12.58 -17.79 1.97
C SER A 31 -12.33 -16.40 2.56
N ALA A 32 -11.65 -15.54 1.80
CA ALA A 32 -11.48 -14.13 2.15
C ALA A 32 -12.84 -13.41 2.29
N GLU A 33 -13.84 -13.73 1.46
CA GLU A 33 -15.20 -13.18 1.60
C GLU A 33 -15.84 -13.55 2.96
N HIS A 34 -15.66 -14.78 3.44
CA HIS A 34 -16.17 -15.19 4.76
C HIS A 34 -15.53 -14.36 5.88
N ALA A 35 -14.20 -14.25 5.86
CA ALA A 35 -13.47 -13.44 6.83
C ALA A 35 -13.94 -11.98 6.79
N PHE A 36 -14.03 -11.39 5.59
CA PHE A 36 -14.39 -9.99 5.41
C PHE A 36 -15.82 -9.68 5.89
N GLN A 37 -16.79 -10.53 5.56
CA GLN A 37 -18.18 -10.35 5.98
C GLN A 37 -18.35 -10.55 7.49
N ALA A 38 -17.59 -11.46 8.10
CA ALA A 38 -17.56 -11.66 9.54
C ALA A 38 -17.13 -10.38 10.29
N GLN A 39 -16.14 -9.66 9.76
CA GLN A 39 -15.57 -8.50 10.46
C GLN A 39 -16.44 -7.24 10.40
N LYS A 40 -17.57 -7.29 9.69
CA LYS A 40 -18.60 -6.25 9.78
C LYS A 40 -19.24 -6.18 11.16
N SER A 41 -19.26 -7.29 11.92
CA SER A 41 -19.79 -7.32 13.28
C SER A 41 -18.67 -7.46 14.31
N LEU A 42 -18.83 -6.78 15.44
CA LEU A 42 -17.97 -6.95 16.63
C LEU A 42 -18.39 -8.17 17.48
N LYS A 43 -19.54 -8.78 17.19
CA LYS A 43 -20.05 -9.90 17.98
C LYS A 43 -19.42 -11.21 17.49
N GLN A 44 -18.72 -11.91 18.37
CA GLN A 44 -18.11 -13.21 18.05
C GLN A 44 -19.12 -14.25 17.53
N MET A 45 -20.38 -14.19 17.99
CA MET A 45 -21.43 -15.10 17.53
C MET A 45 -21.77 -14.90 16.05
N ASP A 46 -21.77 -13.66 15.55
CA ASP A 46 -22.01 -13.37 14.14
C ASP A 46 -20.85 -13.86 13.28
N GLN A 47 -19.62 -13.62 13.74
CA GLN A 47 -18.40 -14.10 13.08
C GLN A 47 -18.38 -15.62 12.99
N ARG A 48 -18.73 -16.33 14.07
CA ARG A 48 -18.85 -17.80 14.10
C ARG A 48 -19.91 -18.31 13.13
N LYS A 49 -21.07 -17.64 13.05
CA LYS A 49 -22.13 -18.01 12.11
C LYS A 49 -21.66 -17.86 10.66
N ILE A 50 -21.01 -16.74 10.33
CA ILE A 50 -20.49 -16.53 8.98
C ILE A 50 -19.41 -17.55 8.63
N ALA A 51 -18.48 -17.85 9.54
CA ALA A 51 -17.42 -18.83 9.29
C ALA A 51 -17.91 -20.25 8.98
N ARG A 52 -19.16 -20.59 9.35
CA ARG A 52 -19.78 -21.90 9.13
C ARG A 52 -20.63 -21.99 7.87
N LEU A 53 -20.68 -20.94 7.05
CA LEU A 53 -21.47 -20.95 5.83
C LEU A 53 -20.75 -21.70 4.72
N ASP A 54 -21.53 -22.40 3.88
CA ASP A 54 -20.98 -23.36 2.91
C ASP A 54 -20.36 -22.70 1.67
N ASN A 55 -20.68 -21.43 1.39
CA ASN A 55 -20.11 -20.72 0.25
C ASN A 55 -20.02 -19.19 0.44
N PRO A 56 -19.11 -18.53 -0.28
CA PRO A 56 -18.87 -17.08 -0.18
C PRO A 56 -20.12 -16.24 -0.48
N GLY A 57 -20.98 -16.71 -1.38
CA GLY A 57 -22.25 -16.05 -1.68
C GLY A 57 -23.18 -16.02 -0.47
N HIS A 58 -23.21 -17.09 0.35
CA HIS A 58 -23.98 -17.13 1.59
C HIS A 58 -23.39 -16.16 2.62
N ALA A 59 -22.06 -16.13 2.75
CA ALA A 59 -21.37 -15.17 3.62
C ALA A 59 -21.67 -13.71 3.23
N LYS A 60 -21.62 -13.37 1.94
CA LYS A 60 -21.96 -12.03 1.44
C LYS A 60 -23.39 -11.64 1.79
N ARG A 61 -24.35 -12.55 1.62
CA ARG A 61 -25.76 -12.31 1.97
C ARG A 61 -25.97 -12.18 3.47
N ALA A 62 -25.32 -13.02 4.28
CA ALA A 62 -25.41 -12.96 5.74
C ALA A 62 -24.78 -11.67 6.29
N GLY A 63 -23.59 -11.28 5.80
CA GLY A 63 -22.88 -10.07 6.21
C GLY A 63 -23.65 -8.78 5.91
N ARG A 64 -24.48 -8.75 4.86
CA ARG A 64 -25.41 -7.62 4.58
C ARG A 64 -26.49 -7.45 5.63
N LYS A 65 -26.82 -8.49 6.40
CA LYS A 65 -27.87 -8.47 7.44
C LYS A 65 -27.32 -8.17 8.83
N LEU A 66 -26.00 -8.08 8.99
CA LEU A 66 -25.37 -7.83 10.29
C LEU A 66 -25.52 -6.38 10.72
N LYS A 67 -25.52 -6.17 12.04
CA LYS A 67 -25.27 -4.84 12.60
C LYS A 67 -23.81 -4.46 12.32
N ILE A 68 -23.62 -3.53 11.40
CA ILE A 68 -22.29 -3.06 11.00
C ILE A 68 -21.65 -2.28 12.15
N ARG A 69 -20.36 -2.53 12.38
CA ARG A 69 -19.54 -1.79 13.35
C ARG A 69 -19.41 -0.31 12.96
N PRO A 70 -19.36 0.62 13.93
CA PRO A 70 -19.48 2.06 13.67
C PRO A 70 -18.32 2.65 12.87
N ASP A 71 -17.15 2.03 12.91
CA ASP A 71 -15.91 2.45 12.25
C ASP A 71 -15.68 1.79 10.89
N TRP A 72 -16.65 1.01 10.39
CA TRP A 72 -16.48 0.14 9.21
C TRP A 72 -15.93 0.86 7.97
N ASP A 73 -16.46 2.03 7.63
CA ASP A 73 -16.03 2.75 6.44
C ASP A 73 -14.57 3.23 6.50
N LYS A 74 -14.03 3.40 7.71
CA LYS A 74 -12.62 3.81 7.91
C LYS A 74 -11.66 2.64 7.77
N ILE A 75 -12.08 1.43 8.13
CA ILE A 75 -11.17 0.29 8.33
C ILE A 75 -11.35 -0.85 7.31
N LYS A 76 -12.39 -0.81 6.47
CA LYS A 76 -12.72 -1.93 5.57
C LYS A 76 -11.60 -2.25 4.57
N LEU A 77 -10.84 -1.25 4.13
CA LEU A 77 -9.68 -1.46 3.26
C LEU A 77 -8.55 -2.19 4.01
N ASP A 78 -8.22 -1.74 5.22
CA ASP A 78 -7.18 -2.35 6.06
C ASP A 78 -7.53 -3.79 6.43
N ILE A 79 -8.80 -4.06 6.77
CA ILE A 79 -9.29 -5.41 7.05
C ILE A 79 -9.14 -6.29 5.79
N MET A 80 -9.53 -5.80 4.61
CA MET A 80 -9.38 -6.57 3.38
C MET A 80 -7.91 -6.87 3.08
N LYS A 81 -7.04 -5.87 3.20
CA LYS A 81 -5.60 -6.03 3.01
C LYS A 81 -5.04 -7.10 3.95
N ALA A 82 -5.33 -7.01 5.25
CA ALA A 82 -4.85 -7.99 6.23
C ALA A 82 -5.35 -9.42 5.97
N ILE A 83 -6.59 -9.58 5.48
CA ILE A 83 -7.15 -10.88 5.09
C ILE A 83 -6.43 -11.44 3.87
N LEU A 84 -6.16 -10.60 2.87
CA LEU A 84 -5.48 -11.01 1.64
C LEU A 84 -4.00 -11.29 1.88
N GLU A 85 -3.34 -10.57 2.77
CA GLU A 85 -1.98 -10.88 3.22
C GLU A 85 -1.91 -12.30 3.79
N VAL A 86 -2.89 -12.71 4.62
CA VAL A 86 -2.98 -14.09 5.10
C VAL A 86 -3.19 -15.08 3.95
N LYS A 87 -4.10 -14.76 3.01
CA LYS A 87 -4.41 -15.62 1.85
C LYS A 87 -3.17 -15.92 0.99
N PHE A 88 -2.37 -14.89 0.72
CA PHE A 88 -1.23 -14.97 -0.19
C PHE A 88 0.11 -15.25 0.51
N LYS A 89 0.11 -15.40 1.84
CA LYS A 89 1.30 -15.79 2.61
C LYS A 89 1.80 -17.21 2.28
N GLY A 90 0.90 -18.11 1.87
CA GLY A 90 1.26 -19.49 1.52
C GLY A 90 2.03 -19.58 0.20
N PRO A 91 2.98 -20.53 0.06
CA PRO A 91 3.90 -20.58 -1.08
C PRO A 91 3.18 -20.75 -2.43
N GLU A 92 2.10 -21.53 -2.49
CA GLU A 92 1.38 -21.78 -3.75
C GLU A 92 0.65 -20.52 -4.26
N LEU A 93 -0.21 -19.93 -3.42
CA LEU A 93 -0.99 -18.75 -3.81
C LEU A 93 -0.11 -17.50 -3.95
N GLY A 94 0.87 -17.34 -3.06
CA GLY A 94 1.85 -16.25 -3.16
C GLY A 94 2.62 -16.30 -4.48
N GLN A 95 3.12 -17.48 -4.88
CA GLN A 95 3.79 -17.63 -6.17
C GLN A 95 2.86 -17.35 -7.35
N LYS A 96 1.62 -17.85 -7.31
CA LYS A 96 0.62 -17.54 -8.34
C LYS A 96 0.35 -16.05 -8.47
N LEU A 97 0.34 -15.31 -7.36
CA LEU A 97 0.16 -13.86 -7.38
C LEU A 97 1.37 -13.13 -8.00
N MET A 98 2.61 -13.47 -7.61
CA MET A 98 3.83 -12.89 -8.21
C MET A 98 3.93 -13.17 -9.71
N ASN A 99 3.52 -14.37 -10.15
CA ASN A 99 3.52 -14.72 -11.58
C ASN A 99 2.54 -13.86 -12.42
N THR A 100 1.71 -13.02 -11.79
CA THR A 100 0.89 -12.04 -12.52
C THR A 100 1.67 -10.78 -12.88
N SER A 101 2.87 -10.55 -12.34
CA SER A 101 3.68 -9.38 -12.66
C SER A 101 4.15 -9.41 -14.12
N PRO A 102 4.17 -8.26 -14.85
CA PRO A 102 3.83 -6.91 -14.41
C PRO A 102 2.38 -6.52 -14.77
N ALA A 103 1.46 -7.48 -14.88
CA ALA A 103 0.11 -7.20 -15.34
C ALA A 103 -0.67 -6.36 -14.32
N LYS A 104 -1.49 -5.44 -14.83
CA LYS A 104 -2.46 -4.71 -14.01
C LYS A 104 -3.60 -5.65 -13.62
N LEU A 105 -3.93 -5.71 -12.33
CA LEU A 105 -5.01 -6.56 -11.81
C LEU A 105 -6.29 -5.75 -11.66
N ILE A 106 -7.35 -6.14 -12.36
CA ILE A 106 -8.66 -5.48 -12.28
C ILE A 106 -9.75 -6.52 -11.95
N GLU A 107 -10.51 -6.27 -10.88
CA GLU A 107 -11.73 -7.02 -10.57
C GLU A 107 -12.87 -6.50 -11.48
N GLY A 108 -12.84 -6.91 -12.75
CA GLY A 108 -13.91 -6.60 -13.70
C GLY A 108 -15.19 -7.34 -13.35
N ASN A 109 -16.31 -6.62 -13.32
CA ASN A 109 -17.60 -7.19 -12.99
C ASN A 109 -18.77 -6.62 -13.80
N ASN A 110 -19.88 -7.36 -13.83
CA ASN A 110 -21.10 -7.01 -14.55
C ASN A 110 -22.30 -6.74 -13.62
N TRP A 111 -22.07 -6.55 -12.31
CA TRP A 111 -23.12 -6.39 -11.28
C TRP A 111 -22.99 -5.07 -10.50
N ASN A 112 -22.36 -4.06 -11.12
CA ASN A 112 -22.27 -2.69 -10.61
C ASN A 112 -21.52 -2.55 -9.27
N ASP A 113 -20.54 -3.43 -9.00
CA ASP A 113 -19.59 -3.21 -7.90
C ASP A 113 -18.47 -2.27 -8.38
N THR A 114 -18.66 -0.98 -8.14
CA THR A 114 -17.69 0.06 -8.50
C THR A 114 -16.74 0.41 -7.35
N TYR A 115 -16.87 -0.23 -6.19
CA TYR A 115 -15.99 0.03 -5.05
C TYR A 115 -14.80 -0.93 -5.04
N TRP A 116 -15.04 -2.24 -5.12
CA TRP A 116 -13.95 -3.23 -5.11
C TRP A 116 -13.37 -3.47 -6.49
N GLY A 117 -14.19 -3.30 -7.53
CA GLY A 117 -13.84 -3.59 -8.90
C GLY A 117 -14.19 -2.46 -9.88
N ILE A 118 -14.20 -2.81 -11.16
CA ILE A 118 -14.61 -1.94 -12.27
C ILE A 118 -15.79 -2.59 -12.99
N CYS A 119 -16.85 -1.82 -13.21
CA CYS A 119 -18.01 -2.22 -14.00
C CYS A 119 -18.21 -1.20 -15.13
N LYS A 120 -18.26 -1.66 -16.38
CA LYS A 120 -18.42 -0.80 -17.58
C LYS A 120 -17.43 0.37 -17.62
N GLY A 121 -16.16 0.12 -17.26
CA GLY A 121 -15.09 1.11 -17.25
C GLY A 121 -15.11 2.08 -16.06
N GLN A 122 -16.04 1.94 -15.11
CA GLN A 122 -16.12 2.79 -13.91
C GLN A 122 -15.90 1.98 -12.63
N GLY A 123 -15.11 2.54 -11.71
CA GLY A 123 -14.91 1.98 -10.38
C GLY A 123 -13.52 2.26 -9.82
N LEU A 124 -13.35 2.03 -8.51
CA LEU A 124 -12.12 2.31 -7.78
C LEU A 124 -11.10 1.18 -7.84
N ASN A 125 -11.53 -0.05 -8.18
CA ASN A 125 -10.67 -1.24 -8.25
C ASN A 125 -9.83 -1.48 -6.97
N ASN A 126 -10.37 -1.18 -5.78
CA ASN A 126 -9.63 -1.30 -4.52
C ASN A 126 -9.06 -2.72 -4.31
N LEU A 127 -9.75 -3.77 -4.77
CA LEU A 127 -9.28 -5.14 -4.63
C LEU A 127 -8.02 -5.39 -5.49
N GLY A 128 -8.04 -4.99 -6.75
CA GLY A 128 -6.90 -5.11 -7.64
C GLY A 128 -5.68 -4.34 -7.12
N ILE A 129 -5.88 -3.12 -6.61
CA ILE A 129 -4.83 -2.30 -6.01
C ILE A 129 -4.19 -2.98 -4.79
N ILE A 130 -5.01 -3.53 -3.88
CA ILE A 130 -4.51 -4.27 -2.72
C ILE A 130 -3.72 -5.52 -3.15
N LEU A 131 -4.20 -6.26 -4.14
CA LEU A 131 -3.52 -7.46 -4.64
C LEU A 131 -2.16 -7.14 -5.26
N MET A 132 -2.06 -6.06 -6.04
CA MET A 132 -0.78 -5.60 -6.58
C MET A 132 0.16 -5.20 -5.44
N SER A 133 -0.29 -4.39 -4.49
CA SER A 133 0.54 -4.04 -3.32
C SER A 133 1.06 -5.26 -2.53
N ILE A 134 0.26 -6.32 -2.39
CA ILE A 134 0.68 -7.58 -1.76
C ILE A 134 1.67 -8.35 -2.66
N ARG A 135 1.40 -8.41 -3.97
CA ARG A 135 2.30 -9.03 -4.96
C ARG A 135 3.69 -8.42 -4.87
N ASP A 136 3.76 -7.10 -4.94
CA ASP A 136 5.00 -6.36 -4.99
C ASP A 136 5.75 -6.56 -3.66
N SER A 137 5.03 -6.53 -2.52
CA SER A 137 5.58 -6.90 -1.20
C SER A 137 6.19 -8.31 -1.15
N LEU A 138 5.57 -9.30 -1.80
CA LEU A 138 6.09 -10.67 -1.84
C LEU A 138 7.36 -10.76 -2.70
N GLU A 139 7.40 -10.08 -3.84
CA GLU A 139 8.57 -10.03 -4.71
C GLU A 139 9.77 -9.43 -3.96
N TYR A 140 9.58 -8.31 -3.25
CA TYR A 140 10.66 -7.70 -2.47
C TYR A 140 11.16 -8.57 -1.33
N ASN A 141 10.29 -9.33 -0.68
CA ASN A 141 10.71 -10.27 0.38
C ASN A 141 11.57 -11.42 -0.16
N GLN A 142 11.54 -11.70 -1.47
CA GLN A 142 12.42 -12.69 -2.10
C GLN A 142 13.70 -12.10 -2.67
N MET A 143 13.72 -10.79 -2.89
CA MET A 143 14.92 -10.10 -3.38
C MET A 143 15.99 -10.04 -2.31
N SER A 144 17.23 -10.23 -2.74
CA SER A 144 18.39 -9.96 -1.90
C SER A 144 18.54 -8.45 -1.64
N THR A 145 19.18 -8.11 -0.52
CA THR A 145 19.60 -6.72 -0.23
C THR A 145 20.31 -6.09 -1.44
N THR A 146 21.22 -6.83 -2.08
CA THR A 146 22.00 -6.33 -3.23
C THR A 146 21.10 -5.96 -4.40
N GLU A 147 20.12 -6.79 -4.76
CA GLU A 147 19.22 -6.51 -5.87
C GLU A 147 18.36 -5.27 -5.61
N LEU A 148 17.85 -5.13 -4.38
CA LEU A 148 17.08 -3.95 -3.98
C LEU A 148 17.92 -2.68 -4.07
N LEU A 149 19.16 -2.71 -3.55
CA LEU A 149 20.08 -1.58 -3.61
C LEU A 149 20.41 -1.18 -5.05
N VAL A 150 20.63 -2.15 -5.94
CA VAL A 150 20.88 -1.89 -7.36
C VAL A 150 19.67 -1.24 -8.03
N GLN A 151 18.45 -1.74 -7.80
CA GLN A 151 17.25 -1.15 -8.39
C GLN A 151 16.99 0.29 -7.89
N LEU A 152 17.20 0.54 -6.60
CA LEU A 152 17.10 1.89 -6.03
C LEU A 152 18.15 2.84 -6.62
N ALA A 153 19.39 2.37 -6.80
CA ALA A 153 20.47 3.17 -7.38
C ALA A 153 20.25 3.49 -8.86
N LEU A 154 19.72 2.53 -9.64
CA LEU A 154 19.36 2.72 -11.05
C LEU A 154 18.07 3.52 -11.24
N GLY A 155 17.33 3.74 -10.15
CA GLY A 155 16.04 4.40 -10.14
C GLY A 155 14.92 3.66 -10.87
N THR A 156 15.08 2.35 -11.05
CA THR A 156 14.12 1.46 -11.71
C THR A 156 13.05 0.93 -10.76
N PHE A 157 13.12 1.27 -9.48
CA PHE A 157 12.16 0.88 -8.46
C PHE A 157 10.84 1.64 -8.64
N ASP A 158 9.69 0.96 -8.52
CA ASP A 158 8.39 1.62 -8.66
C ASP A 158 8.09 2.50 -7.43
N PRO A 159 7.86 3.82 -7.60
CA PRO A 159 7.50 4.70 -6.49
C PRO A 159 6.26 4.24 -5.70
N TYR A 160 5.30 3.57 -6.35
CA TYR A 160 4.06 3.07 -5.72
C TYR A 160 4.29 1.94 -4.71
N ASP A 161 5.50 1.39 -4.69
CA ASP A 161 5.89 0.28 -3.85
C ASP A 161 6.81 0.66 -2.69
N LEU A 162 7.26 1.92 -2.64
CA LEU A 162 8.20 2.37 -1.61
C LEU A 162 7.67 2.17 -0.20
N ALA A 163 6.39 2.46 0.04
CA ALA A 163 5.80 2.25 1.36
C ALA A 163 5.84 0.78 1.78
N ALA A 164 5.58 -0.14 0.84
CA ALA A 164 5.63 -1.58 1.08
C ALA A 164 7.06 -2.05 1.37
N LEU A 165 8.04 -1.61 0.57
CA LEU A 165 9.46 -1.90 0.79
C LEU A 165 9.91 -1.41 2.18
N VAL A 166 9.54 -0.18 2.55
CA VAL A 166 9.88 0.37 3.85
C VAL A 166 9.26 -0.45 4.96
N HIS A 167 7.98 -0.85 4.87
CA HIS A 167 7.36 -1.67 5.91
C HIS A 167 7.99 -3.06 6.06
N ALA A 168 8.36 -3.69 4.95
CA ALA A 168 8.89 -5.07 4.95
C ALA A 168 10.38 -5.13 5.34
N SER A 169 11.16 -4.10 5.04
CA SER A 169 12.61 -4.14 5.20
C SER A 169 13.04 -4.14 6.67
N LYS A 170 13.94 -5.08 6.99
CA LYS A 170 14.69 -5.15 8.25
C LYS A 170 16.13 -4.69 8.11
N ASP A 171 16.56 -4.34 6.89
CA ASP A 171 17.93 -3.96 6.59
C ASP A 171 18.06 -2.42 6.58
N PRO A 172 18.82 -1.84 7.53
CA PRO A 172 19.05 -0.40 7.59
C PRO A 172 19.64 0.18 6.30
N SER A 173 20.45 -0.59 5.57
CA SER A 173 21.07 -0.15 4.31
C SER A 173 20.03 0.05 3.22
N VAL A 174 19.08 -0.90 3.12
CA VAL A 174 17.94 -0.79 2.19
C VAL A 174 17.10 0.43 2.57
N LEU A 175 16.74 0.59 3.85
CA LEU A 175 15.94 1.73 4.32
C LEU A 175 16.63 3.08 4.02
N THR A 176 17.95 3.15 4.18
CA THR A 176 18.76 4.33 3.90
C THR A 176 18.76 4.65 2.39
N ALA A 177 18.96 3.66 1.53
CA ALA A 177 18.87 3.82 0.08
C ALA A 177 17.46 4.20 -0.39
N THR A 178 16.42 3.59 0.18
CA THR A 178 15.01 3.91 -0.11
C THR A 178 14.69 5.35 0.26
N ALA A 179 15.23 5.86 1.38
CA ALA A 179 15.08 7.25 1.78
C ALA A 179 15.75 8.20 0.78
N LYS A 180 16.97 7.86 0.29
CA LYS A 180 17.63 8.63 -0.77
C LYS A 180 16.78 8.69 -2.04
N TYR A 181 16.26 7.53 -2.47
CA TYR A 181 15.39 7.42 -3.62
C TYR A 181 14.14 8.28 -3.45
N PHE A 182 13.41 8.12 -2.34
CA PHE A 182 12.21 8.88 -2.01
C PHE A 182 12.44 10.41 -2.06
N VAL A 183 13.51 10.91 -1.46
CA VAL A 183 13.85 12.34 -1.47
C VAL A 183 14.23 12.83 -2.87
N GLY A 184 14.81 11.96 -3.71
CA GLY A 184 15.20 12.28 -5.09
C GLY A 184 14.07 12.29 -6.12
N ILE A 185 12.87 11.80 -5.77
CA ILE A 185 11.73 11.74 -6.70
C ILE A 185 11.32 13.16 -7.13
N LYS A 186 11.46 13.45 -8.43
CA LYS A 186 10.96 14.68 -9.05
C LYS A 186 9.48 14.49 -9.41
N VAL A 187 8.60 15.31 -8.83
CA VAL A 187 7.17 15.36 -9.20
C VAL A 187 7.06 15.87 -10.64
N GLY A 188 6.66 14.99 -11.56
CA GLY A 188 6.38 15.32 -12.97
C GLY A 188 5.13 16.19 -13.13
N SER A 189 5.04 16.92 -14.23
CA SER A 189 3.93 17.82 -14.58
C SER A 189 2.59 17.11 -14.85
N ASP A 190 2.63 15.79 -14.96
CA ASP A 190 1.54 14.85 -15.22
C ASP A 190 0.90 14.27 -13.94
N GLY A 191 1.39 14.63 -12.75
CA GLY A 191 0.76 14.29 -11.47
C GLY A 191 0.78 12.80 -11.10
N ALA A 192 1.43 11.96 -11.92
CA ALA A 192 1.43 10.50 -11.75
C ALA A 192 2.49 9.98 -10.78
N ILE A 193 3.29 10.83 -10.14
CA ILE A 193 4.21 10.42 -9.09
C ILE A 193 4.10 11.39 -7.90
N ALA A 194 3.46 10.87 -6.85
CA ALA A 194 3.26 11.43 -5.52
C ALA A 194 2.35 12.68 -5.44
N ASP A 195 1.03 12.44 -5.51
CA ASP A 195 0.09 13.27 -4.75
C ASP A 195 0.59 13.37 -3.29
N GLY A 196 0.39 14.53 -2.66
CA GLY A 196 0.86 14.79 -1.29
C GLY A 196 0.47 13.66 -0.33
N ALA A 197 -0.72 13.09 -0.49
CA ALA A 197 -1.20 11.97 0.32
C ALA A 197 -0.34 10.70 0.21
N TYR A 198 0.21 10.39 -0.97
CA TYR A 198 1.04 9.21 -1.17
C TYR A 198 2.43 9.39 -0.56
N ALA A 199 3.02 10.59 -0.69
CA ALA A 199 4.27 10.92 -0.01
C ALA A 199 4.15 10.85 1.52
N ASP A 200 3.00 11.24 2.09
CA ASP A 200 2.74 11.11 3.52
C ASP A 200 2.62 9.64 3.96
N THR A 201 2.08 8.77 3.10
CA THR A 201 2.04 7.33 3.35
C THR A 201 3.46 6.75 3.49
N ILE A 202 4.37 7.11 2.57
CA ILE A 202 5.77 6.66 2.63
C ILE A 202 6.47 7.21 3.88
N LEU A 203 6.28 8.49 4.20
CA LEU A 203 6.85 9.09 5.41
C LEU A 203 6.39 8.34 6.68
N ASN A 204 5.09 8.05 6.78
CA ASN A 204 4.55 7.31 7.93
C ASN A 204 5.11 5.89 8.00
N ALA A 205 5.39 5.24 6.87
CA ALA A 205 6.05 3.93 6.84
C ALA A 205 7.46 4.00 7.46
N PHE A 206 8.26 5.01 7.12
CA PHE A 206 9.59 5.22 7.73
C PHE A 206 9.50 5.49 9.24
N ILE A 207 8.53 6.29 9.66
CA ILE A 207 8.34 6.60 11.09
C ILE A 207 7.97 5.34 11.87
N ALA A 208 7.06 4.53 11.32
CA ALA A 208 6.54 3.32 11.96
C ALA A 208 7.53 2.15 11.96
N ASN A 209 8.48 2.08 11.03
CA ASN A 209 9.47 1.00 11.00
C ASN A 209 10.52 1.18 12.12
N GLU A 210 10.66 0.15 12.96
CA GLU A 210 11.59 0.12 14.10
C GLU A 210 13.07 0.01 13.69
N ASN A 211 13.34 -0.59 12.52
CA ASN A 211 14.67 -0.76 11.94
C ASN A 211 15.15 0.49 11.17
N THR A 212 14.29 1.49 10.94
CA THR A 212 14.71 2.72 10.27
C THR A 212 15.62 3.53 11.19
N PRO A 213 16.88 3.83 10.77
CA PRO A 213 17.79 4.61 11.59
C PRO A 213 17.23 5.99 11.97
N PRO A 214 17.50 6.51 13.17
CA PRO A 214 17.00 7.82 13.59
C PRO A 214 17.35 8.96 12.62
N LEU A 215 18.58 8.94 12.11
CA LEU A 215 19.07 9.94 11.15
C LEU A 215 18.33 9.86 9.80
N VAL A 216 17.91 8.65 9.38
CA VAL A 216 17.08 8.44 8.18
C VAL A 216 15.67 8.98 8.39
N LYS A 217 15.07 8.78 9.58
CA LYS A 217 13.75 9.36 9.92
C LYS A 217 13.80 10.89 9.85
N GLU A 218 14.84 11.49 10.43
CA GLU A 218 15.04 12.95 10.38
C GLU A 218 15.21 13.45 8.93
N TYR A 219 15.99 12.74 8.12
CA TYR A 219 16.22 13.05 6.71
C TYR A 219 14.91 13.11 5.91
N VAL A 220 14.07 12.07 5.98
CA VAL A 220 12.80 12.04 5.23
C VAL A 220 11.77 13.05 5.75
N MET A 221 11.77 13.33 7.07
CA MET A 221 10.92 14.36 7.67
C MET A 221 11.28 15.76 7.18
N LEU A 222 12.57 16.11 7.18
CA LEU A 222 13.04 17.40 6.68
C LEU A 222 12.73 17.59 5.20
N ALA A 223 12.96 16.56 4.38
CA ALA A 223 12.63 16.59 2.96
C ALA A 223 11.14 16.85 2.74
N ARG A 224 10.27 16.19 3.53
CA ARG A 224 8.83 16.41 3.45
C ARG A 224 8.42 17.82 3.88
N GLN A 225 8.98 18.34 4.96
CA GLN A 225 8.72 19.72 5.42
C GLN A 225 9.11 20.75 4.36
N ILE A 226 10.29 20.60 3.75
CA ILE A 226 10.76 21.46 2.66
C ILE A 226 9.78 21.40 1.47
N LYS A 227 9.34 20.19 1.09
CA LYS A 227 8.40 20.01 -0.02
C LYS A 227 7.03 20.65 0.25
N ASN A 228 6.53 20.53 1.47
CA ASN A 228 5.26 21.13 1.87
C ASN A 228 5.34 22.66 1.78
N LEU A 229 6.44 23.25 2.26
CA LEU A 229 6.67 24.68 2.10
C LEU A 229 6.70 25.04 0.60
N GLU A 230 7.40 24.28 -0.26
CA GLU A 230 7.51 24.57 -1.70
C GLU A 230 6.15 24.61 -2.39
N ASN A 231 5.27 23.69 -2.02
CA ASN A 231 3.90 23.63 -2.51
C ASN A 231 3.12 24.89 -2.09
N CYS A 232 3.24 25.34 -0.83
CA CYS A 232 2.63 26.60 -0.39
C CYS A 232 3.10 27.81 -1.23
N LYS A 233 4.36 27.81 -1.72
CA LYS A 233 4.87 28.88 -2.59
C LYS A 233 4.24 28.88 -3.99
N ARG A 234 3.93 27.70 -4.53
CA ARG A 234 3.30 27.55 -5.86
C ARG A 234 1.87 28.08 -5.89
N ASP A 235 1.16 28.06 -4.77
CA ASP A 235 -0.25 28.50 -4.64
C ASP A 235 -0.44 30.04 -4.58
N LYS A 236 0.36 30.81 -5.34
CA LYS A 236 0.31 32.27 -5.48
C LYS A 236 0.48 33.04 -4.14
N LEU A 237 1.68 33.01 -3.58
CA LEU A 237 2.05 33.87 -2.45
C LEU A 237 2.32 35.33 -2.86
N THR A 238 2.02 36.27 -1.95
CA THR A 238 2.47 37.67 -2.07
C THR A 238 4.00 37.78 -1.92
N LYS A 239 4.60 38.89 -2.37
CA LYS A 239 6.06 39.16 -2.19
C LYS A 239 6.51 39.04 -0.73
N LYS A 240 5.69 39.53 0.22
CA LYS A 240 5.97 39.45 1.66
C LYS A 240 5.93 38.01 2.17
N ALA A 241 4.96 37.20 1.74
CA ALA A 241 4.89 35.79 2.10
C ALA A 241 6.02 34.94 1.48
N SER A 242 6.48 35.27 0.27
CA SER A 242 7.64 34.61 -0.34
C SER A 242 8.95 34.83 0.44
N HIS A 243 9.13 35.99 1.05
CA HIS A 243 10.30 36.25 1.91
C HIS A 243 10.31 35.34 3.15
N TYR A 244 9.19 35.28 3.89
CA TYR A 244 9.08 34.41 5.07
C TYR A 244 9.25 32.92 4.72
N TYR A 245 8.73 32.49 3.57
CA TYR A 245 8.95 31.14 3.06
C TYR A 245 10.45 30.84 2.89
N ASN A 246 11.21 31.72 2.23
CA ASN A 246 12.64 31.48 1.99
C ASN A 246 13.40 31.42 3.33
N VAL A 247 13.12 32.36 4.24
CA VAL A 247 13.72 32.39 5.60
C VAL A 247 13.44 31.10 6.38
N ALA A 248 12.22 30.55 6.27
CA ALA A 248 11.86 29.29 6.94
C ALA A 248 12.50 28.06 6.28
N LYS A 249 12.64 28.06 4.94
CA LYS A 249 13.19 26.92 4.19
C LYS A 249 14.71 26.78 4.36
N GLU A 250 15.46 27.89 4.36
CA GLU A 250 16.93 27.87 4.42
C GLU A 250 17.54 27.01 5.54
N PRO A 251 17.14 27.13 6.83
CA PRO A 251 17.69 26.29 7.89
C PRO A 251 17.33 24.80 7.69
N LEU A 252 16.12 24.50 7.19
CA LEU A 252 15.71 23.12 6.93
C LEU A 252 16.55 22.51 5.80
N GLN A 253 16.78 23.27 4.72
CA GLN A 253 17.61 22.84 3.60
C GLN A 253 19.05 22.57 4.05
N ARG A 254 19.65 23.47 4.84
CA ARG A 254 21.00 23.26 5.39
C ARG A 254 21.09 21.98 6.25
N ASN A 255 20.08 21.72 7.08
CA ASN A 255 20.04 20.50 7.87
C ASN A 255 19.87 19.26 6.99
N LEU A 256 19.00 19.32 5.98
CA LEU A 256 18.82 18.23 5.01
C LEU A 256 20.12 17.92 4.30
N ASP A 257 20.81 18.93 3.78
CA ASP A 257 22.09 18.80 3.06
C ASP A 257 23.17 18.20 3.97
N ARG A 258 23.25 18.67 5.22
CA ARG A 258 24.19 18.11 6.22
C ARG A 258 23.92 16.62 6.48
N ILE A 259 22.66 16.24 6.65
CA ILE A 259 22.29 14.84 6.88
C ILE A 259 22.53 14.01 5.60
N HIS A 260 22.28 14.57 4.42
CA HIS A 260 22.55 13.93 3.14
C HIS A 260 24.03 13.55 3.04
N SER A 261 24.94 14.48 3.32
CA SER A 261 26.37 14.21 3.32
C SER A 261 26.72 13.10 4.32
N LEU A 262 26.21 13.16 5.55
CA LEU A 262 26.47 12.13 6.57
C LEU A 262 25.97 10.73 6.20
N LEU A 263 24.91 10.62 5.41
CA LEU A 263 24.29 9.35 5.04
C LEU A 263 24.86 8.75 3.74
N PHE A 264 25.36 9.58 2.83
CA PHE A 264 25.57 9.17 1.44
C PHE A 264 26.89 9.63 0.81
N GLU A 265 27.67 10.45 1.51
CA GLU A 265 28.99 10.89 1.07
C GLU A 265 30.01 10.30 2.03
N ASP A 266 31.00 9.59 1.48
CA ASP A 266 32.19 9.12 2.20
C ASP A 266 33.25 10.22 2.26
#